data_AF-M3TH89-F1
#
_entry.id   AF-M3TH89-F1
#
_cell.length_a   1.000
_cell.length_b   1.000
_cell.length_c   1.000
_cell.angle_alpha   90.00
_cell.angle_beta   90.00
_cell.angle_gamma   90.00
#
_symmetry.space_group_name_H-M   'P 1'
#
loop_
_entity.id
_entity.type
_entity.pdbx_description
1 polymer ?
#
loop_
_entity_poly.entity_id
_entity_poly.type
_entity_poly.pdbx_seq_one_letter_code
_entity_poly.pdbx_strand_id
1 'polypeptide(L)'
;MTDTITDPWVQRQVAAGLVPERARTLDRADVARRYNRVHNLAPDHDDYLYSPGQAQQTARDALAFMGIDLTDGTRIVLTDGVAGRRGRAYVANVGQIEAGVEEHRLVTGETISADALIQALPWE
;
A
#
# COMPACT_ATOMS: atom_id res chain seq x y z
N MET A 1 12.00 -31.15 9.80
CA MET A 1 11.04 -30.10 10.16
C MET A 1 11.18 -29.01 9.13
N THR A 2 10.13 -28.74 8.36
CA THR A 2 10.14 -27.66 7.37
C THR A 2 9.72 -26.39 8.10
N ASP A 3 10.68 -25.55 8.47
CA ASP A 3 10.37 -24.23 9.03
C ASP A 3 9.62 -23.44 7.94
N THR A 4 8.31 -23.31 8.13
CA THR A 4 7.49 -22.48 7.26
C THR A 4 7.88 -21.04 7.61
N ILE A 5 8.71 -20.44 6.74
CA ILE A 5 9.04 -19.02 6.81
C ILE A 5 7.72 -18.26 6.72
N THR A 6 7.25 -17.77 7.87
CA THR A 6 6.02 -17.00 7.96
C THR A 6 6.29 -15.60 7.45
N ASP A 7 5.42 -15.09 6.56
CA ASP A 7 5.58 -13.77 6.01
C ASP A 7 5.58 -12.69 7.12
N PRO A 8 6.62 -11.84 7.22
CA PRO A 8 6.72 -10.88 8.32
C PRO A 8 5.58 -9.86 8.37
N TRP A 9 5.00 -9.48 7.23
CA TRP A 9 3.85 -8.57 7.20
C TRP A 9 2.61 -9.28 7.74
N VAL A 10 2.35 -10.52 7.32
CA VAL A 10 1.22 -11.31 7.83
C VAL A 10 1.36 -11.55 9.34
N GLN A 11 2.57 -11.86 9.81
CA GLN A 11 2.84 -12.05 11.23
C GLN A 11 2.53 -10.79 12.05
N ARG A 12 2.82 -9.60 11.53
CA ARG A 12 2.45 -8.33 12.17
C ARG A 12 0.94 -8.15 12.26
N GLN A 13 0.20 -8.48 11.20
CA GLN A 13 -1.27 -8.38 11.22
C GLN A 13 -1.90 -9.33 12.25
N VAL A 14 -1.35 -10.54 12.37
CA VAL A 14 -1.77 -11.50 13.41
C VAL A 14 -1.44 -10.99 14.81
N ALA A 15 -0.23 -10.45 15.00
CA ALA A 15 0.20 -9.90 16.28
C ALA A 15 -0.62 -8.67 16.71
N ALA A 16 -1.09 -7.87 15.74
CA ALA A 16 -1.99 -6.74 15.96
C ALA A 16 -3.45 -7.16 16.23
N GLY A 17 -3.77 -8.46 16.13
CA GLY A 17 -5.13 -8.97 16.32
C GLY A 17 -6.09 -8.66 15.17
N LEU A 18 -5.59 -8.12 14.04
CA LEU A 18 -6.41 -7.75 12.89
C LEU A 18 -6.85 -8.99 12.08
N VAL A 19 -6.04 -10.05 12.07
CA VAL A 19 -6.34 -11.28 11.33
C VAL A 19 -6.07 -12.52 12.20
N PRO A 20 -6.82 -13.62 12.01
CA PRO A 20 -6.66 -14.82 12.84
C PRO A 20 -5.34 -15.54 12.53
N GLU A 21 -4.83 -16.34 13.48
CA GLU A 21 -3.54 -17.04 13.33
C GLU A 21 -3.43 -17.92 12.08
N ARG A 22 -4.56 -18.50 11.65
CA ARG A 22 -4.65 -19.30 10.41
C ARG A 22 -4.30 -18.51 9.15
N ALA A 23 -4.21 -17.18 9.21
CA ALA A 23 -3.79 -16.33 8.11
C ALA A 23 -2.29 -16.47 7.79
N ARG A 24 -1.46 -17.00 8.70
CA ARG A 24 -0.01 -17.17 8.51
C ARG A 24 0.37 -18.03 7.29
N THR A 25 -0.55 -18.88 6.81
CA THR A 25 -0.35 -19.74 5.63
C THR A 25 -0.82 -19.12 4.33
N LEU A 26 -1.42 -17.92 4.38
CA LEU A 26 -1.90 -17.18 3.21
C LEU A 26 -0.84 -16.18 2.75
N ASP A 27 -0.88 -15.83 1.46
CA ASP A 27 -0.10 -14.71 0.96
C ASP A 27 -0.69 -13.36 1.42
N ARG A 28 0.12 -12.30 1.26
CA ARG A 28 -0.25 -10.95 1.73
C ARG A 28 -1.52 -10.41 1.06
N ALA A 29 -1.69 -10.66 -0.24
CA ALA A 29 -2.82 -10.14 -1.01
C ALA A 29 -4.12 -10.83 -0.61
N ASP A 30 -4.06 -12.14 -0.33
CA ASP A 30 -5.17 -12.92 0.17
C ASP A 30 -5.61 -12.49 1.56
N VAL A 31 -4.67 -12.22 2.45
CA VAL A 31 -4.96 -11.69 3.80
C VAL A 31 -5.67 -10.35 3.70
N ALA A 32 -5.11 -9.38 2.95
CA ALA A 32 -5.72 -8.07 2.74
C ALA A 32 -7.13 -8.17 2.14
N ARG A 33 -7.27 -8.94 1.05
CA ARG A 33 -8.56 -9.15 0.37
C ARG A 33 -9.62 -9.77 1.26
N ARG A 34 -9.25 -10.76 2.10
CA ARG A 34 -10.20 -11.39 3.04
C ARG A 34 -10.58 -10.45 4.17
N TYR A 35 -9.62 -9.70 4.72
CA TYR A 35 -9.87 -8.69 5.73
C TYR A 35 -10.88 -7.65 5.21
N ASN A 36 -10.57 -7.01 4.08
CA ASN A 36 -11.44 -5.98 3.50
C ASN A 36 -12.85 -6.52 3.20
N ARG A 37 -12.95 -7.77 2.71
CA ARG A 37 -14.26 -8.41 2.47
C ARG A 37 -15.06 -8.63 3.75
N VAL A 38 -14.43 -9.15 4.81
CA VAL A 38 -15.10 -9.41 6.09
C VAL A 38 -15.58 -8.12 6.75
N HIS A 39 -14.80 -7.04 6.60
CA HIS A 39 -15.11 -5.73 7.17
C HIS A 39 -15.90 -4.82 6.22
N ASN A 40 -16.31 -5.31 5.04
CA ASN A 40 -17.00 -4.54 4.00
C ASN A 40 -16.28 -3.22 3.66
N LEU A 41 -14.95 -3.28 3.53
CA LEU A 41 -14.10 -2.14 3.22
C LEU A 41 -13.90 -2.02 1.71
N ALA A 42 -14.18 -0.83 1.18
CA ALA A 42 -13.89 -0.44 -0.18
C ALA A 42 -12.63 0.46 -0.22
N PRO A 43 -11.96 0.62 -1.38
CA PRO A 43 -10.72 1.38 -1.48
C PRO A 43 -10.79 2.84 -1.04
N ASP A 44 -11.98 3.43 -0.97
CA ASP A 44 -12.27 4.79 -0.50
C ASP A 44 -12.40 4.90 1.03
N HIS A 45 -12.33 3.79 1.77
CA HIS A 45 -12.35 3.79 3.23
C HIS A 45 -10.93 3.92 3.81
N ASP A 46 -10.78 4.74 4.84
CA ASP A 46 -9.47 4.98 5.49
C ASP A 46 -8.91 3.75 6.23
N ASP A 47 -9.78 2.82 6.63
CA ASP A 47 -9.40 1.56 7.26
C ASP A 47 -9.04 0.45 6.25
N TYR A 48 -9.08 0.74 4.95
CA TYR A 48 -8.83 -0.24 3.91
C TYR A 48 -7.40 -0.83 4.02
N LEU A 49 -7.32 -2.15 4.19
CA LEU A 49 -6.04 -2.82 4.34
C LEU A 49 -5.40 -3.09 2.99
N TYR A 50 -4.36 -2.32 2.65
CA TYR A 50 -3.49 -2.66 1.53
C TYR A 50 -2.43 -3.70 1.93
N SER A 51 -2.25 -4.73 1.10
CA SER A 51 -1.00 -5.49 1.15
C SER A 51 0.16 -4.62 0.65
N PRO A 52 1.41 -4.89 1.06
CA PRO A 52 2.57 -4.11 0.60
C PRO A 52 2.71 -4.04 -0.92
N GLY A 53 2.38 -5.12 -1.64
CA GLY A 53 2.41 -5.13 -3.09
C GLY A 53 1.33 -4.24 -3.71
N GLN A 54 0.11 -4.32 -3.18
CA GLN A 54 -0.99 -3.47 -3.63
C GLN A 54 -0.70 -2.00 -3.35
N ALA A 55 -0.22 -1.64 -2.16
CA ALA A 55 0.15 -0.26 -1.83
C ALA A 55 1.20 0.30 -2.80
N GLN A 56 2.23 -0.48 -3.14
CA GLN A 56 3.25 -0.06 -4.09
C GLN A 56 2.68 0.14 -5.50
N GLN A 57 1.79 -0.75 -5.94
CA GLN A 57 1.15 -0.61 -7.25
C GLN A 57 0.22 0.60 -7.30
N THR A 58 -0.70 0.73 -6.33
CA THR A 58 -1.64 1.85 -6.25
C THR A 58 -0.91 3.19 -6.16
N ALA A 59 0.16 3.28 -5.37
CA ALA A 59 0.97 4.49 -5.30
C ALA A 59 1.66 4.81 -6.63
N ARG A 60 2.16 3.79 -7.36
CA ARG A 60 2.75 3.98 -8.69
C ARG A 60 1.72 4.51 -9.68
N ASP A 61 0.54 3.91 -9.71
CA ASP A 61 -0.53 4.29 -10.61
C ASP A 61 -0.99 5.73 -10.31
N ALA A 62 -1.17 6.09 -9.03
CA ALA A 62 -1.50 7.44 -8.60
C ALA A 62 -0.42 8.47 -9.01
N LEU A 63 0.86 8.16 -8.78
CA LEU A 63 1.98 9.03 -9.17
C LEU A 63 2.08 9.22 -10.70
N ALA A 64 1.71 8.21 -11.48
CA ALA A 64 1.71 8.30 -12.94
C ALA A 64 0.72 9.37 -13.46
N PHE A 65 -0.43 9.58 -12.80
CA PHE A 65 -1.37 10.65 -13.15
C PHE A 65 -0.77 12.05 -12.98
N MET A 66 0.21 12.21 -12.08
CA MET A 66 0.97 13.46 -11.93
C MET A 66 2.19 13.57 -12.86
N GLY A 67 2.33 12.63 -13.81
CA GLY A 67 3.49 12.58 -14.71
C GLY A 67 4.76 12.03 -14.06
N ILE A 68 4.66 11.37 -12.90
CA ILE A 68 5.79 10.70 -12.24
C ILE A 68 5.76 9.23 -12.62
N ASP A 69 6.36 8.91 -13.77
CA ASP A 69 6.42 7.54 -14.29
C ASP A 69 7.58 6.76 -13.64
N LEU A 70 7.24 5.70 -12.90
CA LEU A 70 8.17 4.84 -12.18
C LEU A 70 8.08 3.42 -12.74
N THR A 71 9.22 2.79 -12.98
CA THR A 71 9.25 1.39 -13.42
C THR A 71 8.71 0.45 -12.34
N ASP A 72 8.15 -0.71 -12.75
CA ASP A 72 7.53 -1.71 -11.85
C ASP A 72 8.43 -2.20 -10.69
N GLY A 73 9.76 -2.11 -10.86
CA GLY A 73 10.75 -2.48 -9.85
C GLY A 73 11.14 -1.34 -8.90
N THR A 74 10.69 -0.11 -9.14
CA THR A 74 11.01 1.04 -8.30
C THR A 74 10.18 0.96 -7.03
N ARG A 75 10.87 0.90 -5.89
CA ARG A 75 10.25 0.92 -4.56
C ARG A 75 9.86 2.35 -4.19
N ILE A 76 8.62 2.57 -3.81
CA ILE A 76 8.14 3.85 -3.29
C ILE A 76 8.26 3.85 -1.77
N VAL A 77 8.86 4.89 -1.22
CA VAL A 77 9.07 5.09 0.23
C VAL A 77 8.66 6.52 0.59
N LEU A 78 7.98 6.69 1.71
CA LEU A 78 7.56 7.98 2.21
C LEU A 78 8.68 8.72 2.94
N THR A 79 8.69 10.04 2.84
CA THR A 79 9.58 10.92 3.60
C THR A 79 8.87 12.19 4.06
N ASP A 80 9.36 12.76 5.15
CA ASP A 80 9.09 14.14 5.58
C ASP A 80 10.10 15.15 4.98
N GLY A 81 11.13 14.68 4.27
CA GLY A 81 12.17 15.47 3.66
C GLY A 81 11.99 15.72 2.17
N VAL A 82 13.11 15.72 1.43
CA VAL A 82 13.14 16.01 0.00
C VAL A 82 12.74 14.79 -0.81
N ALA A 83 11.65 14.93 -1.57
CA ALA A 83 11.17 13.92 -2.52
C ALA A 83 12.06 13.82 -3.77
N GLY A 84 12.06 12.64 -4.39
CA GLY A 84 12.77 12.36 -5.63
C GLY A 84 13.41 10.98 -5.66
N ARG A 85 14.14 10.71 -6.75
CA ARG A 85 14.78 9.40 -6.95
C ARG A 85 16.01 9.25 -6.05
N ARG A 86 16.05 8.20 -5.23
CA ARG A 86 17.21 7.81 -4.41
C ARG A 86 17.61 6.38 -4.72
N GLY A 87 18.61 6.22 -5.58
CA GLY A 87 19.08 4.91 -6.03
C GLY A 87 17.98 4.12 -6.74
N ARG A 88 17.57 2.98 -6.13
CA ARG A 88 16.51 2.09 -6.64
C ARG A 88 15.12 2.41 -6.10
N ALA A 89 15.01 3.41 -5.23
CA ALA A 89 13.73 3.87 -4.69
C ALA A 89 13.34 5.23 -5.25
N TYR A 90 12.04 5.48 -5.28
CA TYR A 90 11.49 6.82 -5.34
C TYR A 90 11.01 7.20 -3.95
N VAL A 91 11.53 8.31 -3.45
CA VAL A 91 11.13 8.85 -2.16
C VAL A 91 10.05 9.88 -2.43
N ALA A 92 8.83 9.60 -1.96
CA ALA A 92 7.67 10.46 -2.13
C ALA A 92 7.36 11.18 -0.83
N ASN A 93 6.92 12.43 -0.90
CA ASN A 93 6.28 13.06 0.25
C ASN A 93 4.79 12.70 0.29
N VAL A 94 4.15 12.89 1.45
CA VAL A 94 2.70 12.63 1.62
C VAL A 94 1.86 13.41 0.62
N GLY A 95 2.17 14.70 0.42
CA GLY A 95 1.42 15.56 -0.49
C GLY A 95 1.43 15.09 -1.95
N GLN A 96 2.48 14.40 -2.40
CA GLN A 96 2.52 13.77 -3.73
C GLN A 96 1.56 12.57 -3.82
N ILE A 97 1.43 11.78 -2.76
CA ILE A 97 0.47 10.68 -2.74
C ILE A 97 -0.95 11.22 -2.75
N GLU A 98 -1.26 12.20 -1.91
CA GLU A 98 -2.57 12.86 -1.86
C GLU A 98 -2.94 13.48 -3.21
N ALA A 99 -2.02 14.26 -3.81
CA ALA A 99 -2.25 14.86 -5.11
C ALA A 99 -2.42 13.81 -6.22
N GLY A 100 -1.64 12.73 -6.22
CA GLY A 100 -1.78 11.65 -7.19
C GLY A 100 -3.11 10.90 -7.07
N VAL A 101 -3.59 10.68 -5.84
CA VAL A 101 -4.91 10.08 -5.58
C VAL A 101 -6.04 11.01 -6.04
N GLU A 102 -5.90 12.31 -5.83
CA GLU A 102 -6.89 13.28 -6.32
C GLU A 102 -6.91 13.34 -7.85
N GLU A 103 -5.75 13.37 -8.52
CA GLU A 103 -5.68 13.33 -10.00
C GLU A 103 -6.25 12.02 -10.55
N HIS A 104 -5.97 10.87 -9.91
CA HIS A 104 -6.59 9.59 -10.24
C HIS A 104 -8.12 9.69 -10.21
N ARG A 105 -8.69 10.27 -9.14
CA ARG A 105 -10.14 10.46 -8.99
C ARG A 105 -10.70 11.35 -10.09
N LEU A 106 -10.02 12.45 -10.42
CA LEU A 106 -10.45 13.38 -11.46
C LEU A 106 -10.44 12.74 -12.86
N VAL A 107 -9.48 11.86 -13.15
CA VAL A 107 -9.35 11.22 -14.46
C VAL A 107 -10.26 9.99 -14.60
N THR A 108 -10.37 9.16 -13.56
CA THR A 108 -11.06 7.87 -13.63
C THR A 108 -12.48 7.90 -13.05
N GLY A 109 -12.77 8.86 -12.17
CA GLY A 109 -13.97 8.88 -11.34
C GLY A 109 -13.92 7.94 -10.12
N GLU A 110 -12.88 7.12 -9.98
CA GLU A 110 -12.73 6.17 -8.88
C GLU A 110 -12.08 6.84 -7.66
N THR A 111 -12.67 6.61 -6.47
CA THR A 111 -12.17 7.19 -5.22
C THR A 111 -11.32 6.16 -4.46
N ILE A 112 -10.17 6.61 -3.97
CA ILE A 112 -9.23 5.84 -3.15
C ILE A 112 -8.91 6.68 -1.91
N SER A 113 -8.81 6.06 -0.74
CA SER A 113 -8.33 6.72 0.47
C SER A 113 -6.82 6.93 0.39
N ALA A 114 -6.40 8.19 0.37
CA ALA A 114 -4.99 8.55 0.49
C ALA A 114 -4.43 8.11 1.84
N ASP A 115 -5.20 8.26 2.92
CA ASP A 115 -4.78 7.89 4.28
C ASP A 115 -4.47 6.40 4.40
N ALA A 116 -5.35 5.54 3.88
CA ALA A 116 -5.13 4.10 3.84
C ALA A 116 -3.85 3.74 3.06
N LEU A 117 -3.61 4.41 1.93
CA LEU A 117 -2.42 4.20 1.11
C LEU A 117 -1.14 4.68 1.82
N ILE A 118 -1.17 5.86 2.43
CA ILE A 118 -0.05 6.45 3.18
C ILE A 118 0.35 5.56 4.35
N GLN A 119 -0.62 5.05 5.11
CA GLN A 119 -0.38 4.14 6.23
C GLN A 119 0.25 2.82 5.79
N ALA A 120 -0.03 2.36 4.57
CA ALA A 120 0.48 1.10 4.05
C ALA A 120 1.88 1.21 3.42
N LEU A 121 2.31 2.41 3.01
CA LEU A 121 3.62 2.64 2.42
C LEU A 121 4.74 2.65 3.47
N PRO A 122 5.95 2.14 3.15
CA PRO A 122 7.07 2.21 4.06
C PRO A 122 7.60 3.64 4.17
N TRP A 123 8.15 4.01 5.33
CA TRP A 123 8.83 5.29 5.59
C TRP A 123 10.35 5.13 5.55
N GLU A 124 11.06 6.18 5.13
CA GLU A 124 12.53 6.30 5.15
C GLU A 124 13.06 6.68 6.53
#